data_AF-J7S3U7-F1
#
_entry.id   AF-J7S3U7-F1
#
_cell.length_a   1.000
_cell.length_b   1.000
_cell.length_c   1.000
_cell.angle_alpha   90.00
_cell.angle_beta   90.00
_cell.angle_gamma   90.00
#
_symmetry.space_group_name_H-M   'P 1'
#
loop_
_entity.id
_entity.type
_entity.pdbx_description
1 polymer ?
#
loop_
_entity_poly.entity_id
_entity_poly.type
_entity_poly.pdbx_seq_one_letter_code
_entity_poly.pdbx_strand_id
1 'polypeptide(L)'
;MNHKAQASQASAIKIKQQNKLKAKKQYSKKTMEQQKAQKQREASFIPFDKESTLLLVGEGDFSFAKSIVEKGYLLPENLIATSFDASITELKLKYPNSFEENYQYLVDAGVKIFFQIDATNLIRSFKLSKHTPWKKQLGKEWAHKFLNNIMFNFPHTGKGVKDQDRNIRDHQELVFGYFDSAKQLFNLVNSYIKQAKTTHTQGYDLGEQTNGKGTGLDDICGKIIISTFSGEPYSSWEIKTLAKDNDLQLDRSCKFEWSNYSSYHHKRTNSEQDTTKPAEMRDARIYIFKEYDRTRKTTSRTKEDRD
;
A
#
# COMPACT_ATOMS: atom_id res chain seq x y z
N MET A 1 -44.69 50.00 35.62
CA MET A 1 -44.77 48.68 34.93
C MET A 1 -43.51 48.28 34.13
N ASN A 2 -42.45 49.11 34.02
CA ASN A 2 -41.31 48.81 33.13
C ASN A 2 -40.15 47.96 33.69
N HIS A 3 -40.02 47.77 35.01
CA HIS A 3 -38.87 47.03 35.58
C HIS A 3 -38.94 45.50 35.41
N LYS A 4 -40.14 44.90 35.39
CA LYS A 4 -40.28 43.43 35.24
C LYS A 4 -40.02 42.94 33.80
N ALA A 5 -40.29 43.78 32.78
CA ALA A 5 -40.10 43.44 31.37
C ALA A 5 -38.62 43.52 30.94
N GLN A 6 -37.83 44.44 31.51
CA GLN A 6 -36.39 44.53 31.24
C GLN A 6 -35.59 43.40 31.90
N ALA A 7 -35.99 42.96 33.11
CA ALA A 7 -35.35 41.84 33.80
C ALA A 7 -35.58 40.48 33.10
N SER A 8 -36.75 40.27 32.49
CA SER A 8 -37.07 39.04 31.74
C SER A 8 -36.37 38.96 30.38
N GLN A 9 -36.16 40.10 29.72
CA GLN A 9 -35.37 40.14 28.47
C GLN A 9 -33.88 39.89 28.73
N ALA A 10 -33.31 40.44 29.81
CA ALA A 10 -31.91 40.21 30.18
C ALA A 10 -31.61 38.74 30.54
N SER A 11 -32.53 38.07 31.25
CA SER A 11 -32.39 36.65 31.58
C SER A 11 -32.49 35.74 30.35
N ALA A 12 -33.41 36.03 29.42
CA ALA A 12 -33.55 35.30 28.16
C ALA A 12 -32.30 35.42 27.26
N ILE A 13 -31.69 36.59 27.19
CA ILE A 13 -30.43 36.81 26.44
C ILE A 13 -29.28 36.01 27.07
N LYS A 14 -29.20 35.98 28.41
CA LYS A 14 -28.16 35.24 29.15
C LYS A 14 -28.30 33.72 28.96
N ILE A 15 -29.52 33.20 28.97
CA ILE A 15 -29.82 31.79 28.67
C ILE A 15 -29.46 31.45 27.21
N LYS A 16 -29.80 32.32 26.25
CA LYS A 16 -29.45 32.12 24.83
C LYS A 16 -27.94 32.14 24.59
N GLN A 17 -27.20 33.00 25.29
CA GLN A 17 -25.73 33.02 25.25
C GLN A 17 -25.11 31.76 25.88
N GLN A 18 -25.61 31.32 27.05
CA GLN A 18 -25.14 30.08 27.68
C GLN A 18 -25.42 28.85 26.82
N ASN A 19 -26.58 28.78 26.16
CA ASN A 19 -26.93 27.69 25.25
C ASN A 19 -26.06 27.69 23.99
N LYS A 20 -25.72 28.87 23.43
CA LYS A 20 -24.72 28.99 22.34
C LYS A 20 -23.34 28.51 22.77
N LEU A 21 -22.88 28.85 23.97
CA LEU A 21 -21.58 28.41 24.50
C LEU A 21 -21.55 26.90 24.76
N LYS A 22 -22.64 26.32 25.28
CA LYS A 22 -22.80 24.86 25.46
C LYS A 22 -22.81 24.13 24.12
N ALA A 23 -23.55 24.63 23.13
CA ALA A 23 -23.58 24.07 21.78
C ALA A 23 -22.20 24.14 21.09
N LYS A 24 -21.45 25.25 21.26
CA LYS A 24 -20.08 25.40 20.71
C LYS A 24 -19.08 24.44 21.37
N LYS A 25 -19.18 24.22 22.70
CA LYS A 25 -18.39 23.21 23.42
C LYS A 25 -18.76 21.78 22.98
N GLN A 26 -20.04 21.48 22.79
CA GLN A 26 -20.50 20.17 22.35
C GLN A 26 -20.07 19.86 20.90
N TYR A 27 -20.14 20.85 20.00
CA TYR A 27 -19.61 20.76 18.64
C TYR A 27 -18.10 20.52 18.64
N SER A 28 -17.33 21.31 19.42
CA SER A 28 -15.88 21.13 19.57
C SER A 28 -15.51 19.74 20.11
N LYS A 29 -16.27 19.23 21.10
CA LYS A 29 -16.05 17.89 21.66
C LYS A 29 -16.33 16.80 20.63
N LYS A 30 -17.44 16.91 19.88
CA LYS A 30 -17.80 15.97 18.80
C LYS A 30 -16.75 15.97 17.67
N THR A 31 -16.23 17.14 17.29
CA THR A 31 -15.13 17.25 16.31
C THR A 31 -13.85 16.58 16.82
N MET A 32 -13.47 16.79 18.08
CA MET A 32 -12.30 16.13 18.69
C MET A 32 -12.47 14.60 18.77
N GLU A 33 -13.65 14.11 19.13
CA GLU A 33 -13.97 12.67 19.16
C GLU A 33 -13.90 12.05 17.75
N GLN A 34 -14.44 12.74 16.73
CA GLN A 34 -14.34 12.32 15.34
C GLN A 34 -12.89 12.29 14.84
N GLN A 35 -12.09 13.32 15.15
CA GLN A 35 -10.66 13.36 14.82
C GLN A 35 -9.89 12.23 15.52
N LYS A 36 -10.19 11.95 16.78
CA LYS A 36 -9.56 10.84 17.53
C LYS A 36 -9.92 9.48 16.93
N ALA A 37 -11.18 9.27 16.58
CA ALA A 37 -11.64 8.05 15.93
C ALA A 37 -11.07 7.87 14.51
N GLN A 38 -10.88 8.98 13.77
CA GLN A 38 -10.19 8.95 12.48
C GLN A 38 -8.72 8.58 12.66
N LYS A 39 -8.02 9.22 13.60
CA LYS A 39 -6.61 8.94 13.90
C LYS A 39 -6.40 7.48 14.36
N GLN A 40 -7.33 6.94 15.14
CA GLN A 40 -7.31 5.52 15.53
C GLN A 40 -7.51 4.58 14.34
N ARG A 41 -8.46 4.89 13.44
CA ARG A 41 -8.68 4.10 12.22
C ARG A 41 -7.49 4.14 11.26
N GLU A 42 -6.84 5.30 11.15
CA GLU A 42 -5.62 5.46 10.36
C GLU A 42 -4.44 4.70 10.98
N ALA A 43 -4.35 4.67 12.31
CA ALA A 43 -3.31 3.93 13.02
C ALA A 43 -3.45 2.41 12.86
N SER A 44 -4.67 1.87 12.74
CA SER A 44 -4.90 0.42 12.58
C SER A 44 -5.01 -0.04 11.12
N PHE A 45 -4.71 0.82 10.15
CA PHE A 45 -4.93 0.51 8.74
C PHE A 45 -3.81 -0.39 8.20
N ILE A 46 -4.21 -1.49 7.55
CA ILE A 46 -3.36 -2.40 6.79
C ILE A 46 -3.75 -2.28 5.30
N PRO A 47 -2.80 -2.15 4.36
CA PRO A 47 -3.10 -1.82 2.97
C PRO A 47 -3.59 -3.01 2.12
N PHE A 48 -3.78 -4.17 2.73
CA PHE A 48 -4.23 -5.41 2.11
C PHE A 48 -5.10 -6.21 3.09
N ASP A 49 -5.92 -7.09 2.54
CA ASP A 49 -6.86 -7.93 3.28
C ASP A 49 -6.28 -9.34 3.51
N LYS A 50 -6.76 -10.03 4.54
CA LYS A 50 -6.23 -11.33 4.99
C LYS A 50 -6.24 -12.41 3.89
N GLU A 51 -7.30 -12.43 3.09
CA GLU A 51 -7.51 -13.39 2.02
C GLU A 51 -6.89 -12.96 0.69
N SER A 52 -6.38 -11.73 0.60
CA SER A 52 -5.71 -11.23 -0.60
C SER A 52 -4.34 -11.88 -0.79
N THR A 53 -3.82 -11.89 -2.00
CA THR A 53 -2.44 -12.29 -2.27
C THR A 53 -1.50 -11.08 -2.28
N LEU A 54 -0.26 -11.27 -1.82
CA LEU A 54 0.74 -10.22 -1.73
C LEU A 54 2.10 -10.70 -2.22
N LEU A 55 2.71 -9.93 -3.13
CA LEU A 55 4.11 -10.04 -3.49
C LEU A 55 4.90 -8.90 -2.82
N LEU A 56 5.78 -9.24 -1.88
CA LEU A 56 6.76 -8.31 -1.31
C LEU A 56 8.02 -8.31 -2.16
N VAL A 57 8.49 -7.13 -2.53
CA VAL A 57 9.75 -6.94 -3.26
C VAL A 57 10.76 -6.16 -2.44
N GLY A 58 12.01 -6.61 -2.47
CA GLY A 58 13.13 -5.96 -1.78
C GLY A 58 13.21 -6.23 -0.29
N GLU A 59 12.73 -7.38 0.19
CA GLU A 59 12.98 -7.82 1.57
C GLU A 59 14.49 -8.03 1.78
N GLY A 60 15.00 -7.48 2.88
CA GLY A 60 16.38 -7.70 3.32
C GLY A 60 16.48 -8.91 4.26
N ASP A 61 16.16 -8.67 5.53
CA ASP A 61 16.16 -9.68 6.60
C ASP A 61 14.83 -10.42 6.76
N PHE A 62 13.85 -10.19 5.86
CA PHE A 62 12.49 -10.73 5.89
C PHE A 62 11.66 -10.41 7.14
N SER A 63 12.07 -9.44 7.95
CA SER A 63 11.36 -9.09 9.18
C SER A 63 9.96 -8.53 8.95
N PHE A 64 9.72 -7.84 7.83
CA PHE A 64 8.40 -7.34 7.47
C PHE A 64 7.45 -8.49 7.09
N ALA A 65 7.91 -9.40 6.22
CA ALA A 65 7.17 -10.61 5.88
C ALA A 65 6.81 -11.44 7.12
N LYS A 66 7.76 -11.67 8.04
CA LYS A 66 7.50 -12.34 9.33
C LYS A 66 6.40 -11.63 10.10
N SER A 67 6.49 -10.30 10.23
CA SER A 67 5.52 -9.54 11.00
C SER A 67 4.10 -9.62 10.42
N ILE A 68 3.94 -9.67 9.10
CA ILE A 68 2.63 -9.87 8.45
C ILE A 68 2.00 -11.20 8.86
N VAL A 69 2.80 -12.27 8.82
CA VAL A 69 2.34 -13.63 9.14
C VAL A 69 2.01 -13.76 10.62
N GLU A 70 2.90 -13.30 11.50
CA GLU A 70 2.70 -13.37 12.96
C GLU A 70 1.44 -12.62 13.43
N LYS A 71 1.12 -11.48 12.79
CA LYS A 71 -0.09 -10.72 13.10
C LYS A 71 -1.35 -11.30 12.46
N GLY A 72 -1.21 -12.29 11.57
CA GLY A 72 -2.33 -12.87 10.84
C GLY A 72 -2.99 -11.89 9.86
N TYR A 73 -2.25 -10.88 9.39
CA TYR A 73 -2.74 -9.91 8.40
C TYR A 73 -2.86 -10.49 7.00
N LEU A 74 -2.18 -11.60 6.73
CA LEU A 74 -2.28 -12.35 5.49
C LEU A 74 -2.11 -13.84 5.77
N LEU A 75 -2.76 -14.68 4.96
CA LEU A 75 -2.51 -16.12 4.97
C LEU A 75 -1.10 -16.43 4.40
N PRO A 76 -0.27 -17.28 5.03
CA PRO A 76 1.07 -17.60 4.54
C PRO A 76 1.11 -18.09 3.09
N GLU A 77 0.13 -18.89 2.68
CA GLU A 77 -0.01 -19.45 1.32
C GLU A 77 -0.36 -18.40 0.25
N ASN A 78 -0.70 -17.18 0.67
CA ASN A 78 -0.99 -16.03 -0.16
C ASN A 78 0.17 -15.02 -0.21
N LEU A 79 1.22 -15.25 0.58
CA LEU A 79 2.39 -14.38 0.65
C LEU A 79 3.53 -14.92 -0.22
N ILE A 80 4.09 -14.03 -1.04
CA ILE A 80 5.35 -14.24 -1.76
C ILE A 80 6.31 -13.19 -1.24
N ALA A 81 7.42 -13.61 -0.63
CA ALA A 81 8.46 -12.71 -0.16
C ALA A 81 9.69 -12.81 -1.06
N THR A 82 10.26 -11.69 -1.47
CA THR A 82 11.39 -11.69 -2.39
C THR A 82 12.50 -10.75 -1.98
N SER A 83 13.73 -11.19 -2.22
CA SER A 83 14.93 -10.39 -2.00
C SER A 83 15.67 -10.13 -3.31
N PHE A 84 16.34 -8.98 -3.37
CA PHE A 84 17.25 -8.65 -4.46
C PHE A 84 18.60 -9.37 -4.31
N ASP A 85 19.02 -9.64 -3.07
CA ASP A 85 20.25 -10.37 -2.76
C ASP A 85 20.20 -11.80 -3.35
N ALA A 86 21.35 -12.38 -3.66
CA ALA A 86 21.44 -13.53 -4.55
C ALA A 86 21.17 -14.88 -3.89
N SER A 87 21.40 -14.97 -2.57
CA SER A 87 21.33 -16.24 -1.85
C SER A 87 21.12 -16.06 -0.34
N ILE A 88 20.70 -17.16 0.30
CA ILE A 88 20.65 -17.29 1.76
C ILE A 88 22.02 -16.97 2.38
N THR A 89 23.12 -17.46 1.80
CA THR A 89 24.48 -17.23 2.32
C THR A 89 24.83 -15.74 2.34
N GLU A 90 24.50 -15.02 1.27
CA GLU A 90 24.72 -13.57 1.20
C GLU A 90 23.92 -12.82 2.27
N LEU A 91 22.65 -13.19 2.45
CA LEU A 91 21.79 -12.57 3.46
C LEU A 91 22.22 -12.89 4.89
N LYS A 92 22.70 -14.12 5.18
CA LYS A 92 23.30 -14.46 6.48
C LYS A 92 24.52 -13.59 6.79
N LEU A 93 25.35 -13.28 5.79
CA LEU A 93 26.51 -12.40 5.97
C LEU A 93 26.10 -10.95 6.19
N LYS A 94 25.04 -10.51 5.49
CA LYS A 94 24.56 -9.13 5.53
C LYS A 94 23.73 -8.83 6.78
N TYR A 95 22.96 -9.81 7.26
CA TYR A 95 22.02 -9.74 8.38
C TYR A 95 22.23 -10.92 9.36
N PRO A 96 23.42 -11.04 9.99
CA PRO A 96 23.80 -12.20 10.78
C PRO A 96 22.91 -12.46 12.02
N ASN A 97 22.24 -11.45 12.56
CA ASN A 97 21.45 -11.59 13.80
C ASN A 97 19.94 -11.75 13.56
N SER A 98 19.41 -11.21 12.47
CA SER A 98 17.96 -11.17 12.20
C SER A 98 17.50 -12.14 11.12
N PHE A 99 18.30 -12.36 10.07
CA PHE A 99 17.82 -13.06 8.89
C PHE A 99 17.49 -14.53 9.14
N GLU A 100 18.32 -15.27 9.87
CA GLU A 100 18.16 -16.73 10.02
C GLU A 100 16.82 -17.09 10.64
N GLU A 101 16.49 -16.45 11.76
CA GLU A 101 15.24 -16.72 12.49
C GLU A 101 14.02 -16.31 11.65
N ASN A 102 14.08 -15.15 11.00
CA ASN A 102 12.97 -14.65 10.17
C ASN A 102 12.73 -15.54 8.96
N TYR A 103 13.81 -15.93 8.28
CA TYR A 103 13.75 -16.81 7.13
C TYR A 103 13.19 -18.19 7.50
N GLN A 104 13.69 -18.79 8.57
CA GLN A 104 13.23 -20.12 9.01
C GLN A 104 11.75 -20.09 9.40
N TYR A 105 11.31 -19.07 10.14
CA TYR A 105 9.90 -18.89 10.50
C TYR A 105 8.98 -18.87 9.26
N LEU A 106 9.38 -18.14 8.21
CA LEU A 106 8.59 -18.03 6.98
C LEU A 106 8.58 -19.32 6.17
N VAL A 107 9.70 -20.04 6.13
CA VAL A 107 9.79 -21.36 5.51
C VAL A 107 8.87 -22.36 6.22
N ASP A 108 8.91 -22.39 7.56
CA ASP A 108 8.07 -23.27 8.39
C ASP A 108 6.58 -22.93 8.23
N ALA A 109 6.25 -21.65 8.05
CA ALA A 109 4.89 -21.20 7.74
C ALA A 109 4.45 -21.50 6.29
N GLY A 110 5.34 -21.98 5.42
CA GLY A 110 5.04 -22.32 4.04
C GLY A 110 4.99 -21.13 3.06
N VAL A 111 5.58 -19.99 3.44
CA VAL A 111 5.67 -18.80 2.58
C VAL A 111 6.61 -19.07 1.39
N LYS A 112 6.23 -18.58 0.21
CA LYS A 112 7.08 -18.71 -0.99
C LYS A 112 8.15 -17.63 -0.97
N ILE A 113 9.43 -18.04 -0.96
CA ILE A 113 10.57 -17.11 -0.91
C ILE A 113 11.42 -17.22 -2.18
N PHE A 114 11.76 -16.08 -2.78
CA PHE A 114 12.63 -16.01 -3.97
C PHE A 114 13.76 -15.01 -3.79
N PHE A 115 14.90 -15.28 -4.41
CA PHE A 115 16.10 -14.45 -4.43
C PHE A 115 16.38 -13.94 -5.84
N GLN A 116 17.26 -12.94 -5.99
CA GLN A 116 17.60 -12.32 -7.28
C GLN A 116 16.39 -11.69 -7.98
N ILE A 117 15.44 -11.19 -7.19
CA ILE A 117 14.25 -10.53 -7.71
C ILE A 117 14.48 -9.02 -7.80
N ASP A 118 14.61 -8.54 -9.03
CA ASP A 118 14.70 -7.12 -9.35
C ASP A 118 13.28 -6.54 -9.47
N ALA A 119 12.95 -5.61 -8.57
CA ALA A 119 11.65 -4.94 -8.56
C ALA A 119 11.37 -4.20 -9.88
N THR A 120 12.41 -3.77 -10.60
CA THR A 120 12.30 -3.09 -11.89
C THR A 120 12.20 -4.04 -13.08
N ASN A 121 12.32 -5.35 -12.86
CA ASN A 121 12.26 -6.34 -13.94
C ASN A 121 11.70 -7.70 -13.49
N LEU A 122 10.50 -7.68 -12.90
CA LEU A 122 9.91 -8.85 -12.23
C LEU A 122 9.71 -10.04 -13.17
N ILE A 123 9.17 -9.82 -14.38
CA ILE A 123 8.94 -10.88 -15.37
C ILE A 123 10.25 -11.61 -15.68
N ARG A 124 11.34 -10.88 -15.89
CA ARG A 124 12.66 -11.45 -16.19
C ARG A 124 13.25 -12.16 -14.98
N SER A 125 13.19 -11.55 -13.80
CA SER A 125 13.73 -12.14 -12.57
C SER A 125 13.04 -13.45 -12.21
N PHE A 126 11.71 -13.53 -12.34
CA PHE A 126 10.96 -14.78 -12.20
C PHE A 126 11.09 -15.73 -13.40
N LYS A 127 11.82 -15.33 -14.45
CA LYS A 127 12.03 -16.08 -15.69
C LYS A 127 10.71 -16.52 -16.34
N LEU A 128 9.71 -15.64 -16.27
CA LEU A 128 8.37 -15.94 -16.75
C LEU A 128 8.34 -15.99 -18.27
N SER A 129 7.76 -17.05 -18.79
CA SER A 129 7.58 -17.27 -20.24
C SER A 129 6.43 -18.23 -20.47
N LYS A 130 6.11 -18.52 -21.74
CA LYS A 130 5.11 -19.53 -22.10
C LYS A 130 5.45 -20.93 -21.52
N HIS A 131 6.75 -21.27 -21.42
CA HIS A 131 7.22 -22.56 -20.87
C HIS A 131 7.41 -22.55 -19.35
N THR A 132 7.50 -21.37 -18.77
CA THR A 132 7.65 -21.15 -17.32
C THR A 132 6.60 -20.15 -16.84
N PRO A 133 5.31 -20.55 -16.83
CA PRO A 133 4.24 -19.66 -16.39
C PRO A 133 4.25 -19.48 -14.86
N TRP A 134 3.51 -18.47 -14.38
CA TRP A 134 3.38 -18.12 -12.96
C TRP A 134 3.07 -19.34 -12.05
N LYS A 135 2.11 -20.17 -12.44
CA LYS A 135 1.76 -21.41 -11.72
C LYS A 135 2.90 -22.44 -11.63
N LYS A 136 3.85 -22.42 -12.57
CA LYS A 136 5.03 -23.32 -12.51
C LYS A 136 6.09 -22.78 -11.55
N GLN A 137 6.17 -21.45 -11.38
CA GLN A 137 7.06 -20.82 -10.40
C GLN A 137 6.55 -21.02 -8.97
N LEU A 138 5.24 -20.83 -8.75
CA LEU A 138 4.69 -20.80 -7.39
C LEU A 138 4.06 -22.13 -6.93
N GLY A 139 3.60 -22.94 -7.88
CA GLY A 139 2.84 -24.16 -7.60
C GLY A 139 1.43 -24.13 -8.20
N LYS A 140 0.82 -25.32 -8.29
CA LYS A 140 -0.51 -25.50 -8.90
C LYS A 140 -1.61 -24.73 -8.16
N GLU A 141 -1.45 -24.53 -6.86
CA GLU A 141 -2.34 -23.75 -6.00
C GLU A 141 -2.46 -22.27 -6.41
N TRP A 142 -1.46 -21.74 -7.12
CA TRP A 142 -1.47 -20.38 -7.66
C TRP A 142 -2.07 -20.28 -9.07
N ALA A 143 -2.52 -21.39 -9.66
CA ALA A 143 -3.09 -21.39 -11.01
C ALA A 143 -4.44 -20.65 -11.11
N HIS A 144 -5.15 -20.49 -10.00
CA HIS A 144 -6.45 -19.83 -9.93
C HIS A 144 -6.48 -18.62 -8.98
N LYS A 145 -5.34 -18.29 -8.36
CA LYS A 145 -5.23 -17.11 -7.51
C LYS A 145 -5.01 -15.88 -8.37
N PHE A 146 -5.75 -14.81 -8.05
CA PHE A 146 -5.51 -13.49 -8.60
C PHE A 146 -4.42 -12.80 -7.78
N LEU A 147 -3.39 -12.25 -8.43
CA LEU A 147 -2.41 -11.44 -7.73
C LEU A 147 -3.01 -10.06 -7.40
N ASN A 148 -3.39 -9.84 -6.14
CA ASN A 148 -4.03 -8.60 -5.69
C ASN A 148 -3.03 -7.46 -5.46
N ASN A 149 -1.89 -7.72 -4.81
CA ASN A 149 -1.02 -6.65 -4.31
C ASN A 149 0.45 -6.93 -4.63
N ILE A 150 1.19 -5.90 -5.02
CA ILE A 150 2.66 -5.89 -5.07
C ILE A 150 3.12 -4.72 -4.18
N MET A 151 4.04 -4.96 -3.26
CA MET A 151 4.47 -3.97 -2.26
C MET A 151 5.99 -3.86 -2.17
N PHE A 152 6.49 -2.62 -2.26
CA PHE A 152 7.89 -2.29 -2.07
C PHE A 152 8.05 -1.32 -0.88
N ASN A 153 8.67 -1.79 0.19
CA ASN A 153 8.90 -0.98 1.37
C ASN A 153 10.24 -0.26 1.32
N PHE A 154 10.20 1.07 1.46
CA PHE A 154 11.36 1.93 1.57
C PHE A 154 12.45 1.64 0.51
N PRO A 155 12.09 1.70 -0.78
CA PRO A 155 13.00 1.33 -1.87
C PRO A 155 14.27 2.18 -1.82
N HIS A 156 15.41 1.55 -2.07
CA HIS A 156 16.71 2.21 -2.02
C HIS A 156 17.67 1.58 -3.01
N THR A 157 18.52 2.39 -3.65
CA THR A 157 19.43 1.91 -4.71
C THR A 157 20.73 1.31 -4.20
N GLY A 158 21.10 1.57 -2.94
CA GLY A 158 22.34 1.06 -2.32
C GLY A 158 23.64 1.66 -2.89
N LYS A 159 23.55 2.53 -3.92
CA LYS A 159 24.71 3.07 -4.66
C LYS A 159 25.57 4.08 -3.87
N GLY A 160 25.13 4.53 -2.69
CA GLY A 160 25.89 5.45 -1.83
C GLY A 160 26.23 6.80 -2.49
N VAL A 161 25.41 7.26 -3.43
CA VAL A 161 25.64 8.50 -4.19
C VAL A 161 25.54 9.70 -3.25
N LYS A 162 26.64 10.45 -3.12
CA LYS A 162 26.75 11.64 -2.26
C LYS A 162 26.07 12.88 -2.85
N ASP A 163 26.08 12.99 -4.17
CA ASP A 163 25.40 14.07 -4.89
C ASP A 163 23.88 13.89 -4.76
N GLN A 164 23.21 14.87 -4.16
CA GLN A 164 21.80 14.74 -3.81
C GLN A 164 20.90 14.65 -5.05
N ASP A 165 21.17 15.42 -6.09
CA ASP A 165 20.33 15.44 -7.30
C ASP A 165 20.46 14.13 -8.08
N ARG A 166 21.69 13.61 -8.20
CA ARG A 166 21.92 12.27 -8.78
C ARG A 166 21.27 11.18 -7.94
N ASN A 167 21.35 11.28 -6.61
CA ASN A 167 20.71 10.34 -5.71
C ASN A 167 19.18 10.36 -5.87
N ILE A 168 18.57 11.56 -5.95
CA ILE A 168 17.14 11.72 -6.20
C ILE A 168 16.77 11.08 -7.53
N ARG A 169 17.51 11.38 -8.60
CA ARG A 169 17.26 10.81 -9.93
C ARG A 169 17.35 9.29 -9.96
N ASP A 170 18.38 8.72 -9.34
CA ASP A 170 18.56 7.27 -9.21
C ASP A 170 17.35 6.60 -8.52
N HIS A 171 16.80 7.23 -7.48
CA HIS A 171 15.60 6.72 -6.79
C HIS A 171 14.32 6.94 -7.59
N GLN A 172 14.21 8.05 -8.34
CA GLN A 172 13.11 8.27 -9.27
C GLN A 172 13.08 7.19 -10.36
N GLU A 173 14.24 6.84 -10.94
CA GLU A 173 14.38 5.76 -11.92
C GLU A 173 14.00 4.40 -11.32
N LEU A 174 14.44 4.10 -10.08
CA LEU A 174 14.05 2.88 -9.35
C LEU A 174 12.52 2.79 -9.14
N VAL A 175 11.90 3.87 -8.65
CA VAL A 175 10.45 3.89 -8.37
C VAL A 175 9.65 3.82 -9.67
N PHE A 176 10.07 4.54 -10.71
CA PHE A 176 9.44 4.48 -12.02
C PHE A 176 9.51 3.06 -12.60
N GLY A 177 10.70 2.45 -12.60
CA GLY A 177 10.91 1.09 -13.09
C GLY A 177 10.10 0.05 -12.30
N TYR A 178 9.98 0.22 -10.98
CA TYR A 178 9.11 -0.61 -10.15
C TYR A 178 7.64 -0.53 -10.56
N PHE A 179 7.11 0.67 -10.79
CA PHE A 179 5.72 0.85 -11.21
C PHE A 179 5.43 0.20 -12.57
N ASP A 180 6.30 0.41 -13.55
CA ASP A 180 6.16 -0.21 -14.88
C ASP A 180 6.22 -1.75 -14.79
N SER A 181 7.25 -2.27 -14.12
CA SER A 181 7.47 -3.70 -13.89
C SER A 181 6.28 -4.39 -13.19
N ALA A 182 5.72 -3.75 -12.15
CA ALA A 182 4.55 -4.26 -11.44
C ALA A 182 3.30 -4.31 -12.33
N LYS A 183 3.05 -3.27 -13.15
CA LYS A 183 1.95 -3.27 -14.13
C LYS A 183 2.10 -4.41 -15.14
N GLN A 184 3.29 -4.58 -15.70
CA GLN A 184 3.56 -5.65 -16.66
C GLN A 184 3.31 -7.02 -16.04
N LEU A 185 3.78 -7.23 -14.80
CA LEU A 185 3.54 -8.48 -14.08
C LEU A 185 2.04 -8.73 -13.87
N PHE A 186 1.29 -7.75 -13.37
CA PHE A 186 -0.16 -7.88 -13.18
C PHE A 186 -0.88 -8.23 -14.49
N ASN A 187 -0.54 -7.56 -15.58
CA ASN A 187 -1.14 -7.83 -16.89
C ASN A 187 -0.85 -9.24 -17.38
N LEU A 188 0.37 -9.74 -17.15
CA LEU A 188 0.73 -11.11 -17.51
C LEU A 188 -0.01 -12.14 -16.64
N VAL A 189 0.10 -12.04 -15.32
CA VAL A 189 -0.33 -13.13 -14.41
C VAL A 189 -1.83 -13.14 -14.16
N ASN A 190 -2.51 -12.00 -14.26
CA ASN A 190 -3.96 -11.91 -14.05
C ASN A 190 -4.77 -11.95 -15.36
N SER A 191 -4.11 -12.04 -16.52
CA SER A 191 -4.76 -12.05 -17.84
C SER A 191 -5.87 -13.10 -17.98
N TYR A 192 -5.64 -14.33 -17.52
CA TYR A 192 -6.61 -15.42 -17.64
C TYR A 192 -7.90 -15.14 -16.85
N ILE A 193 -7.79 -14.52 -15.66
CA ILE A 193 -8.94 -14.15 -14.83
C ILE A 193 -9.70 -12.99 -15.49
N LYS A 194 -8.97 -12.00 -16.03
CA LYS A 194 -9.56 -10.89 -16.79
C LYS A 194 -10.43 -11.43 -17.93
N GLN A 195 -9.88 -12.36 -18.72
CA GLN A 195 -10.59 -12.98 -19.84
C GLN A 195 -11.80 -13.81 -19.42
N ALA A 196 -11.68 -14.64 -18.38
CA ALA A 196 -12.78 -15.47 -17.90
C ALA A 196 -13.99 -14.65 -17.42
N LYS A 197 -13.74 -13.53 -16.72
CA LYS A 197 -14.81 -12.63 -16.24
C LYS A 197 -15.46 -11.84 -17.37
N THR A 198 -14.70 -11.36 -18.35
CA THR A 198 -15.27 -10.64 -19.51
C THR A 198 -16.20 -11.52 -20.35
N THR A 199 -15.88 -12.80 -20.49
CA THR A 199 -16.72 -13.75 -21.24
C THR A 199 -18.03 -14.06 -20.51
N HIS A 200 -18.02 -14.13 -19.18
CA HIS A 200 -19.25 -14.36 -18.40
C HIS A 200 -20.22 -13.17 -18.41
N THR A 201 -19.73 -11.93 -18.46
CA THR A 201 -20.58 -10.72 -18.52
C THR A 201 -21.24 -10.48 -19.87
N GLN A 202 -20.86 -11.18 -20.95
CA GLN A 202 -21.51 -11.06 -22.26
C GLN A 202 -22.74 -11.97 -22.43
N GLY A 203 -23.05 -12.81 -21.44
CA GLY A 203 -24.13 -13.82 -21.54
C GLY A 203 -25.42 -13.54 -20.78
N TYR A 204 -25.40 -12.72 -19.72
CA TYR A 204 -26.59 -12.40 -18.91
C TYR A 204 -26.48 -10.99 -18.33
N ASP A 205 -27.19 -10.04 -18.94
CA ASP A 205 -27.49 -8.74 -18.36
C ASP A 205 -28.64 -8.93 -17.35
N LEU A 206 -28.30 -9.33 -16.12
CA LEU A 206 -29.22 -9.25 -14.99
C LEU A 206 -28.82 -8.03 -14.17
N GLY A 207 -29.60 -6.96 -14.33
CA GLY A 207 -29.58 -5.81 -13.46
C GLY A 207 -29.94 -6.21 -12.04
N GLU A 208 -28.94 -6.50 -11.21
CA GLU A 208 -29.11 -6.52 -9.76
C GLU A 208 -28.49 -5.26 -9.15
N GLN A 209 -29.38 -4.37 -8.72
CA GLN A 209 -29.07 -3.35 -7.74
C GLN A 209 -28.65 -4.03 -6.43
N THR A 210 -27.37 -4.27 -6.25
CA THR A 210 -26.80 -4.49 -4.92
C THR A 210 -26.32 -3.16 -4.37
N ASN A 211 -26.98 -2.70 -3.30
CA ASN A 211 -26.51 -1.61 -2.45
C ASN A 211 -25.27 -2.06 -1.64
N GLY A 212 -24.21 -2.47 -2.34
CA GLY A 212 -22.92 -2.88 -1.82
C GLY A 212 -21.82 -2.10 -2.52
N LYS A 213 -20.87 -1.57 -1.75
CA LYS A 213 -19.77 -0.73 -2.24
C LYS A 213 -18.97 -1.41 -3.37
N GLY A 214 -19.16 -0.93 -4.60
CA GLY A 214 -18.12 -0.86 -5.63
C GLY A 214 -17.58 -2.18 -6.20
N THR A 215 -18.41 -3.08 -6.71
CA THR A 215 -17.95 -4.16 -7.60
C THR A 215 -17.76 -3.63 -9.03
N GLY A 216 -16.81 -2.71 -9.22
CA GLY A 216 -16.46 -2.15 -10.53
C GLY A 216 -15.22 -2.83 -11.13
N LEU A 217 -14.94 -2.56 -12.41
CA LEU A 217 -13.70 -2.94 -13.10
C LEU A 217 -12.40 -2.58 -12.33
N ASP A 218 -12.47 -1.70 -11.33
CA ASP A 218 -11.38 -1.31 -10.44
C ASP A 218 -10.79 -2.48 -9.63
N ASP A 219 -11.57 -3.54 -9.36
CA ASP A 219 -11.10 -4.72 -8.62
C ASP A 219 -10.37 -5.75 -9.50
N ILE A 220 -10.25 -5.49 -10.80
CA ILE A 220 -9.65 -6.40 -11.78
C ILE A 220 -8.20 -6.00 -12.14
N CYS A 221 -7.75 -4.84 -11.68
CA CYS A 221 -6.35 -4.41 -11.73
C CYS A 221 -5.75 -4.51 -10.32
N GLY A 222 -4.59 -5.16 -10.21
CA GLY A 222 -3.91 -5.28 -8.93
C GLY A 222 -3.44 -3.92 -8.38
N LYS A 223 -3.24 -3.85 -7.07
CA LYS A 223 -2.80 -2.64 -6.36
C LYS A 223 -1.28 -2.63 -6.24
N ILE A 224 -0.66 -1.50 -6.57
CA ILE A 224 0.77 -1.28 -6.40
C ILE A 224 0.96 -0.44 -5.14
N ILE A 225 1.69 -0.98 -4.18
CA ILE A 225 1.89 -0.39 -2.86
C ILE A 225 3.35 0.01 -2.73
N ILE A 226 3.60 1.20 -2.19
CA ILE A 226 4.94 1.67 -1.88
C ILE A 226 4.94 2.41 -0.54
N SER A 227 5.92 2.12 0.31
CA SER A 227 6.14 2.82 1.57
C SER A 227 7.38 3.71 1.46
N THR A 228 7.28 4.97 1.89
CA THR A 228 8.41 5.90 1.93
C THR A 228 8.42 6.69 3.23
N PHE A 229 9.59 7.15 3.65
CA PHE A 229 9.69 8.12 4.73
C PHE A 229 9.17 9.49 4.28
N SER A 230 8.76 10.32 5.24
CA SER A 230 8.30 11.69 5.00
C SER A 230 9.47 12.67 5.04
N GLY A 231 9.36 13.77 4.28
CA GLY A 231 10.41 14.80 4.18
C GLY A 231 11.46 14.49 3.12
N GLU A 232 12.52 15.29 3.06
CA GLU A 232 13.61 15.11 2.11
C GLU A 232 14.55 13.94 2.50
N PRO A 233 15.16 13.25 1.53
CA PRO A 233 15.06 13.45 0.07
C PRO A 233 13.82 12.80 -0.58
N TYR A 234 13.01 12.06 0.20
CA TYR A 234 11.90 11.25 -0.30
C TYR A 234 10.77 12.08 -0.92
N SER A 235 10.59 13.32 -0.47
CA SER A 235 9.60 14.24 -1.03
C SER A 235 9.97 14.63 -2.47
N SER A 236 11.25 14.87 -2.74
CA SER A 236 11.79 15.13 -4.08
C SER A 236 11.75 13.93 -5.03
N TRP A 237 11.41 12.72 -4.55
CA TRP A 237 11.18 11.59 -5.46
C TRP A 237 9.88 11.74 -6.25
N GLU A 238 8.97 12.60 -5.80
CA GLU A 238 7.72 12.92 -6.51
C GLU A 238 6.93 11.68 -6.95
N ILE A 239 6.83 10.67 -6.07
CA ILE A 239 6.29 9.34 -6.40
C ILE A 239 4.89 9.36 -7.04
N LYS A 240 4.07 10.39 -6.75
CA LYS A 240 2.74 10.56 -7.34
C LYS A 240 2.82 10.98 -8.81
N THR A 241 3.79 11.81 -9.16
CA THR A 241 4.09 12.21 -10.54
C THR A 241 4.60 11.00 -11.30
N LEU A 242 5.58 10.27 -10.76
CA LEU A 242 6.09 9.04 -11.36
C LEU A 242 5.01 7.97 -11.58
N ALA A 243 4.07 7.83 -10.63
CA ALA A 243 2.92 6.95 -10.78
C ALA A 243 2.01 7.40 -11.93
N LYS A 244 1.71 8.70 -12.02
CA LYS A 244 0.89 9.26 -13.10
C LYS A 244 1.54 9.06 -14.47
N ASP A 245 2.85 9.23 -14.57
CA ASP A 245 3.62 8.99 -15.81
C ASP A 245 3.64 7.50 -16.20
N ASN A 246 3.30 6.61 -15.25
CA ASN A 246 3.05 5.19 -15.46
C ASN A 246 1.56 4.85 -15.64
N ASP A 247 0.69 5.80 -15.97
CA ASP A 247 -0.78 5.59 -16.06
C ASP A 247 -1.39 4.99 -14.77
N LEU A 248 -0.84 5.35 -13.61
CA LEU A 248 -1.39 4.99 -12.31
C LEU A 248 -2.02 6.21 -11.64
N GLN A 249 -3.01 5.96 -10.80
CA GLN A 249 -3.60 6.96 -9.93
C GLN A 249 -3.51 6.54 -8.47
N LEU A 250 -3.33 7.52 -7.60
CA LEU A 250 -3.37 7.30 -6.16
C LEU A 250 -4.80 6.94 -5.75
N ASP A 251 -4.99 5.73 -5.24
CA ASP A 251 -6.26 5.28 -4.68
C ASP A 251 -6.38 5.74 -3.22
N ARG A 252 -5.33 5.51 -2.44
CA ARG A 252 -5.28 5.87 -1.02
C ARG A 252 -3.84 6.11 -0.56
N SER A 253 -3.69 6.95 0.46
CA SER A 253 -2.46 6.98 1.25
C SER A 253 -2.79 7.04 2.74
N CYS A 254 -1.94 6.45 3.56
CA CYS A 254 -2.07 6.42 5.01
C CYS A 254 -0.71 6.53 5.69
N LYS A 255 -0.70 6.78 7.00
CA LYS A 255 0.51 6.72 7.80
C LYS A 255 0.99 5.26 7.85
N PHE A 256 2.30 5.05 7.76
CA PHE A 256 2.92 3.77 8.11
C PHE A 256 3.05 3.73 9.63
N GLU A 257 2.23 2.92 10.29
CA GLU A 257 2.27 2.80 11.75
C GLU A 257 3.18 1.63 12.16
N TRP A 258 4.35 1.96 12.69
CA TRP A 258 5.39 0.98 13.02
C TRP A 258 4.91 -0.08 14.01
N SER A 259 4.07 0.30 14.98
CA SER A 259 3.52 -0.64 15.97
C SER A 259 2.62 -1.73 15.36
N ASN A 260 2.11 -1.52 14.13
CA ASN A 260 1.35 -2.57 13.44
C ASN A 260 2.23 -3.73 13.02
N TYR A 261 3.53 -3.49 12.84
CA TYR A 261 4.51 -4.45 12.36
C TYR A 261 5.58 -4.69 13.43
N SER A 262 5.19 -5.25 14.58
CA SER A 262 6.06 -5.34 15.77
C SER A 262 7.38 -6.06 15.57
N SER A 263 7.47 -6.93 14.56
CA SER A 263 8.69 -7.71 14.28
C SER A 263 9.52 -7.07 13.17
N TYR A 264 8.98 -6.07 12.47
CA TYR A 264 9.67 -5.37 11.41
C TYR A 264 10.69 -4.37 11.96
N HIS A 265 11.93 -4.51 11.51
CA HIS A 265 13.00 -3.59 11.83
C HIS A 265 13.61 -3.09 10.52
N HIS A 266 13.54 -1.78 10.28
CA HIS A 266 14.11 -1.22 9.07
C HIS A 266 15.65 -1.26 9.14
N LYS A 267 16.28 -2.03 8.24
CA LYS A 267 17.73 -2.18 8.12
C LYS A 267 18.24 -1.58 6.82
N ARG A 268 19.53 -1.22 6.80
CA ARG A 268 20.19 -0.69 5.60
C ARG A 268 20.41 -1.78 4.55
N THR A 269 20.36 -1.39 3.28
CA THR A 269 20.55 -2.31 2.15
C THR A 269 21.98 -2.81 1.97
N ASN A 270 22.95 -2.42 2.80
CA ASN A 270 24.35 -2.82 2.67
C ASN A 270 24.88 -3.60 3.89
N SER A 271 24.21 -3.55 5.04
CA SER A 271 24.57 -4.28 6.25
C SER A 271 23.45 -4.20 7.30
N GLU A 272 23.51 -5.06 8.31
CA GLU A 272 22.65 -5.05 9.52
C GLU A 272 22.95 -3.87 10.47
N GLN A 273 23.19 -2.69 9.91
CA GLN A 273 23.33 -1.48 10.68
C GLN A 273 22.01 -0.71 10.67
N ASP A 274 21.69 -0.14 11.81
CA ASP A 274 20.58 0.80 11.91
C ASP A 274 20.88 2.05 11.09
N THR A 275 19.81 2.73 10.69
CA THR A 275 19.91 4.06 10.09
C THR A 275 20.33 5.08 11.15
N THR A 276 20.93 6.19 10.73
CA THR A 276 21.41 7.27 11.63
C THR A 276 20.32 7.84 12.55
N LYS A 277 19.06 7.73 12.13
CA LYS A 277 17.88 7.97 12.96
C LYS A 277 17.08 6.68 13.02
N PRO A 278 16.62 6.22 14.20
CA PRO A 278 15.75 5.05 14.31
C PRO A 278 14.52 5.22 13.42
N ALA A 279 14.19 4.19 12.65
CA ALA A 279 13.12 4.29 11.66
C ALA A 279 11.75 4.53 12.29
N GLU A 280 11.50 3.94 13.47
CA GLU A 280 10.27 4.09 14.25
C GLU A 280 9.99 5.54 14.70
N MET A 281 11.03 6.35 14.84
CA MET A 281 10.90 7.77 15.19
C MET A 281 10.62 8.66 13.97
N ARG A 282 10.65 8.09 12.76
CA ARG A 282 10.47 8.83 11.51
C ARG A 282 9.03 8.64 11.02
N ASP A 283 8.44 9.75 10.61
CA ASP A 283 7.16 9.71 9.90
C ASP A 283 7.33 9.00 8.57
N ALA A 284 6.48 8.01 8.31
CA ALA A 284 6.45 7.27 7.06
C ALA A 284 5.01 7.13 6.56
N ARG A 285 4.87 6.91 5.26
CA ARG A 285 3.57 6.81 4.58
C ARG A 285 3.55 5.64 3.62
N ILE A 286 2.39 4.99 3.55
CA ILE A 286 2.05 3.99 2.54
C ILE A 286 1.21 4.68 1.47
N TYR A 287 1.54 4.43 0.22
CA TYR A 287 0.78 4.89 -0.95
C TYR A 287 0.30 3.67 -1.72
N ILE A 288 -1.00 3.64 -2.03
CA ILE A 288 -1.66 2.58 -2.78
C ILE A 288 -2.10 3.17 -4.10
N PHE A 289 -1.60 2.61 -5.19
CA PHE A 289 -1.89 3.01 -6.56
C PHE A 289 -2.69 1.93 -7.27
N LYS A 290 -3.56 2.38 -8.18
CA LYS A 290 -4.32 1.53 -9.11
C LYS A 290 -4.16 2.04 -10.53
N GLU A 291 -4.44 1.19 -11.50
CA GLU A 291 -4.44 1.57 -12.92
C GLU A 291 -5.44 2.71 -13.17
N TYR A 292 -5.03 3.68 -13.98
CA TYR A 292 -5.85 4.84 -14.31
C TYR A 292 -6.93 4.45 -15.32
N ASP A 293 -8.19 4.53 -14.91
CA ASP A 293 -9.33 4.29 -15.80
C ASP A 293 -9.58 5.52 -16.68
N ARG A 294 -9.12 5.44 -17.94
CA ARG A 294 -9.34 6.49 -18.95
C ARG A 294 -10.82 6.63 -19.34
N THR A 295 -11.66 5.61 -19.16
CA THR A 295 -13.04 5.57 -19.66
C THR A 295 -14.02 6.39 -18.83
N ARG A 296 -13.79 6.52 -17.52
CA ARG A 296 -14.63 7.32 -16.62
C ARG A 296 -14.62 8.82 -16.90
N LYS A 297 -13.55 9.33 -17.54
CA LYS A 297 -13.42 10.76 -17.86
C LYS A 297 -14.25 11.17 -19.08
N THR A 298 -14.51 10.24 -19.99
CA THR A 298 -15.32 10.48 -21.20
C THR A 298 -16.81 10.52 -20.87
N THR A 299 -17.26 9.70 -19.93
CA THR A 299 -18.66 9.67 -19.45
C THR A 299 -19.04 10.89 -18.59
N SER A 300 -18.09 11.51 -17.88
CA SER A 300 -18.39 12.75 -17.14
C SER A 300 -18.54 13.95 -18.08
N ARG A 301 -17.68 14.08 -19.10
CA ARG A 301 -17.77 15.16 -20.10
C ARG A 301 -19.02 15.09 -20.97
N THR A 302 -19.49 13.89 -21.30
CA THR A 302 -20.72 13.72 -22.10
C THR A 302 -22.01 13.96 -21.33
N LYS A 303 -21.96 14.04 -19.99
CA LYS A 303 -23.09 14.46 -19.14
C LYS A 303 -23.14 15.97 -18.95
N GLU A 304 -22.00 16.65 -18.84
CA GLU A 304 -21.94 18.11 -18.68
C GLU A 304 -22.37 18.87 -19.95
N ASP A 305 -22.25 18.27 -21.14
CA ASP A 305 -22.70 18.87 -22.40
C ASP A 305 -24.19 18.58 -22.75
N ARG A 306 -24.97 17.99 -21.82
CA ARG A 306 -26.39 17.64 -22.04
C ARG A 306 -27.38 18.30 -21.08
N ASP A 307 -26.92 19.20 -20.21
CA ASP A 307 -27.77 20.00 -19.31
C ASP A 307 -27.76 21.48 -19.70
#